data_AF-A0A068NYN1-F1
#
_entry.id   AF-A0A068NYN1-F1
#
_cell.length_a   1.000
_cell.length_b   1.000
_cell.length_c   1.000
_cell.angle_alpha   90.00
_cell.angle_beta   90.00
_cell.angle_gamma   90.00
#
_symmetry.space_group_name_H-M   'P 1'
#
loop_
_entity.id
_entity.type
_entity.pdbx_description
1 polymer ?
#
loop_
_entity_poly.entity_id
_entity_poly.type
_entity_poly.pdbx_seq_one_letter_code
_entity_poly.pdbx_strand_id
1 'polypeptide(L)'
;MTTAARACLGALLGALLTLVLHPVSRPFLLATFQHVTPSRLERCIDANAVTPPVPQDLKGASLWLELASERIVDRATLSPREVATLIQIAEHAEALEPQNAYWSQQKAVYLDLAGRNDEAKRAWERASRATFWNDYQTDRIIASRKKLAELVGAQQAWQLAYVYHERSDAPSILMERFARTQLGRVGLETPADLRMRYLSLLNGSIMVSGAKSIAIGVHGANVIELVAYPKSLMHDPSPSRLWAGQNAFLNQLAKTHMQAEGIRARAIFRQIEGWRALTQYQEPQELIQELSAGAVVSATFTSAATFAAVVGAVCWLVGWGITRRVGARPKLSPFFVVVAALLLALLGISLTHDLWAGLVGALAGAFLLVGPSHARNNRPEDLGPLFAFLIIVIAAMCGLAVGAYATSRSVAGVALFPSLSVPTDYYNTPLLLGLAAIFFSLLLVAVPLWSLVQRLSTAHVLGLALRKLGAYLAIGATVLGIFLGPVAVYMDRSFSQTLNELVLNEPVYYIVHS
;
A
#
# COMPACT_ATOMS: atom_id res chain seq x y z
N MET A 1 35.27 20.70 -21.91
CA MET A 1 34.36 19.61 -22.35
C MET A 1 34.57 19.33 -23.82
N THR A 2 34.77 18.07 -24.19
CA THR A 2 34.88 17.64 -25.59
C THR A 2 33.56 17.85 -26.33
N THR A 3 33.59 17.84 -27.67
CA THR A 3 32.39 17.87 -28.53
C THR A 3 31.48 16.67 -28.24
N ALA A 4 32.06 15.49 -28.08
CA ALA A 4 31.34 14.26 -27.71
C ALA A 4 30.58 14.39 -26.38
N ALA A 5 31.20 14.98 -25.34
CA ALA A 5 30.54 15.17 -24.05
C ALA A 5 29.35 16.15 -24.12
N ARG A 6 29.45 17.18 -24.97
CA ARG A 6 28.33 18.11 -25.23
C ARG A 6 27.19 17.44 -25.99
N ALA A 7 27.51 16.65 -27.01
CA ALA A 7 26.51 15.88 -27.75
C ALA A 7 25.78 14.87 -26.85
N CYS A 8 26.51 14.15 -25.98
CA CYS A 8 25.93 13.21 -25.03
C CYS A 8 24.97 13.89 -24.03
N LEU A 9 25.37 15.03 -23.43
CA LEU A 9 24.47 15.79 -22.57
C LEU A 9 23.23 16.31 -23.30
N GLY A 10 23.38 16.78 -24.54
CA GLY A 10 22.26 17.20 -25.37
C GLY A 10 21.27 16.05 -25.64
N ALA A 11 21.79 14.86 -25.95
CA ALA A 11 20.98 13.66 -26.15
C ALA A 11 20.27 13.23 -24.86
N LEU A 12 20.94 13.26 -23.71
CA LEU A 12 20.34 12.93 -22.40
C LEU A 12 19.21 13.89 -22.04
N LEU A 13 19.42 15.21 -22.21
CA LEU A 13 18.38 16.21 -21.97
C LEU A 13 17.21 16.05 -22.93
N GLY A 14 17.48 15.79 -24.21
CA GLY A 14 16.43 15.52 -25.22
C GLY A 14 15.61 14.27 -24.90
N ALA A 15 16.27 13.19 -24.48
CA ALA A 15 15.59 11.96 -24.06
C ALA A 15 14.73 12.18 -22.80
N LEU A 16 15.27 12.86 -21.77
CA LEU A 16 14.51 13.19 -20.57
C LEU A 16 13.29 14.06 -20.90
N LEU A 17 13.47 15.11 -21.72
CA LEU A 17 12.37 15.97 -22.15
C LEU A 17 11.30 15.18 -22.91
N THR A 18 11.71 14.29 -23.79
CA THR A 18 10.79 13.41 -24.55
C THR A 18 9.98 12.53 -23.60
N LEU A 19 10.62 11.92 -22.60
CA LEU A 19 9.92 11.09 -21.61
C LEU A 19 8.99 11.90 -20.70
N VAL A 20 9.36 13.15 -20.34
CA VAL A 20 8.51 14.05 -19.56
C VAL A 20 7.28 14.50 -20.36
N LEU A 21 7.43 14.71 -21.68
CA LEU A 21 6.34 15.11 -22.56
C LEU A 21 5.45 13.93 -22.97
N HIS A 22 5.99 12.71 -22.98
CA HIS A 22 5.25 11.53 -23.40
C HIS A 22 4.22 11.12 -22.32
N PRO A 23 2.93 10.97 -22.68
CA PRO A 23 1.83 10.85 -21.71
C PRO A 23 1.90 9.59 -20.84
N VAL A 24 2.50 8.51 -21.33
CA VAL A 24 2.61 7.25 -20.58
C VAL A 24 3.72 7.28 -19.53
N SER A 25 4.84 7.96 -19.82
CA SER A 25 6.02 7.99 -18.93
C SER A 25 5.99 9.18 -17.98
N ARG A 26 5.31 10.26 -18.35
CA ARG A 26 5.17 11.48 -17.55
C ARG A 26 4.74 11.22 -16.09
N PRO A 27 3.73 10.36 -15.80
CA PRO A 27 3.31 10.10 -14.41
C PRO A 27 4.44 9.50 -13.56
N PHE A 28 5.22 8.58 -14.13
CA PHE A 28 6.34 7.91 -13.43
C PHE A 28 7.53 8.85 -13.20
N LEU A 29 7.75 9.83 -14.07
CA LEU A 29 8.81 10.83 -13.91
C LEU A 29 8.44 11.93 -12.92
N LEU A 30 7.15 12.26 -12.83
CA LEU A 30 6.66 13.37 -12.02
C LEU A 30 6.04 12.95 -10.68
N ALA A 31 5.92 11.65 -10.39
CA ALA A 31 5.23 11.13 -9.20
C ALA A 31 5.71 11.74 -7.88
N THR A 32 7.02 11.86 -7.67
CA THR A 32 7.60 12.50 -6.46
C THR A 32 7.27 13.99 -6.34
N PHE A 33 7.01 14.68 -7.44
CA PHE A 33 6.69 16.11 -7.45
C PHE A 33 5.19 16.38 -7.28
N GLN A 34 4.35 15.36 -7.40
CA GLN A 34 2.92 15.47 -7.15
C GLN A 34 2.67 15.46 -5.65
N HIS A 35 2.16 16.58 -5.12
CA HIS A 35 1.75 16.65 -3.73
C HIS A 35 0.27 16.33 -3.59
N VAL A 36 -0.02 15.15 -3.06
CA VAL A 36 -1.37 14.73 -2.66
C VAL A 36 -1.35 14.50 -1.15
N THR A 37 -2.24 15.16 -0.42
CA THR A 37 -2.36 14.96 1.02
C THR A 37 -3.04 13.62 1.30
N PRO A 38 -2.70 12.92 2.41
CA PRO A 38 -3.41 11.68 2.81
C PRO A 38 -4.92 11.86 2.83
N SER A 39 -5.40 12.99 3.37
CA SER A 39 -6.82 13.36 3.40
C SER A 39 -7.49 13.52 2.03
N ARG A 40 -6.74 13.68 0.94
CA ARG A 40 -7.29 13.68 -0.43
C ARG A 40 -7.38 12.25 -0.97
N LEU A 41 -6.43 11.39 -0.64
CA LEU A 41 -6.48 9.96 -0.98
C LEU A 41 -7.66 9.29 -0.27
N GLU A 42 -7.81 9.55 1.02
CA GLU A 42 -8.92 9.04 1.83
C GLU A 42 -10.27 9.42 1.23
N ARG A 43 -10.44 10.65 0.72
CA ARG A 43 -11.69 11.07 0.05
C ARG A 43 -12.00 10.34 -1.26
N CYS A 44 -11.02 9.68 -1.87
CA CYS A 44 -11.26 8.85 -3.05
C CYS A 44 -11.85 7.49 -2.67
N ILE A 45 -11.77 7.10 -1.39
CA ILE A 45 -12.35 5.87 -0.86
C ILE A 45 -13.68 6.22 -0.17
N ASP A 46 -14.78 5.69 -0.70
CA ASP A 46 -16.12 6.01 -0.17
C ASP A 46 -16.32 5.53 1.28
N ALA A 47 -15.63 4.46 1.69
CA ALA A 47 -15.64 3.95 3.07
C ALA A 47 -15.02 4.92 4.08
N ASN A 48 -14.07 5.75 3.66
CA ASN A 48 -13.38 6.72 4.53
C ASN A 48 -14.15 8.05 4.68
N ALA A 49 -15.35 8.16 4.13
CA ALA A 49 -16.20 9.34 4.30
C ALA A 49 -16.71 9.45 5.73
N VAL A 50 -16.47 10.61 6.38
CA VAL A 50 -16.93 10.91 7.77
C VAL A 50 -18.42 10.63 7.99
N THR A 51 -19.23 10.90 6.97
CA THR A 51 -20.62 10.48 6.89
C THR A 51 -20.86 9.87 5.52
N PRO A 52 -21.22 8.57 5.42
CA PRO A 52 -21.53 7.97 4.14
C PRO A 52 -22.72 8.70 3.50
N PRO A 53 -22.71 8.92 2.18
CA PRO A 53 -23.82 9.56 1.49
C PRO A 53 -25.08 8.71 1.62
N VAL A 54 -26.26 9.35 1.67
CA VAL A 54 -27.55 8.62 1.70
C VAL A 54 -27.58 7.64 0.53
N PRO A 55 -27.92 6.35 0.76
CA PRO A 55 -27.82 5.34 -0.28
C PRO A 55 -28.88 5.60 -1.36
N GLN A 56 -28.42 5.88 -2.57
CA GLN A 56 -29.29 6.09 -3.75
C GLN A 56 -29.40 4.83 -4.62
N ASP A 57 -28.47 3.90 -4.46
CA ASP A 57 -28.34 2.68 -5.24
C ASP A 57 -27.91 1.50 -4.34
N LEU A 58 -27.83 0.30 -4.93
CA LEU A 58 -27.42 -0.92 -4.22
C LEU A 58 -25.98 -0.83 -3.70
N LYS A 59 -25.09 -0.11 -4.40
CA LYS A 59 -23.68 0.07 -4.00
C LYS A 59 -23.58 0.92 -2.75
N GLY A 60 -24.31 2.03 -2.69
CA GLY A 60 -24.44 2.85 -1.50
C GLY A 60 -25.09 2.07 -0.35
N ALA A 61 -26.13 1.29 -0.64
CA ALA A 61 -26.75 0.44 0.38
C ALA A 61 -25.75 -0.56 0.99
N SER A 62 -24.93 -1.25 0.18
CA SER A 62 -23.94 -2.17 0.72
C SER A 62 -22.85 -1.48 1.54
N LEU A 63 -22.42 -0.27 1.14
CA LEU A 63 -21.49 0.54 1.92
C LEU A 63 -22.02 0.85 3.33
N TRP A 64 -23.31 1.22 3.45
CA TRP A 64 -23.91 1.46 4.75
C TRP A 64 -23.93 0.21 5.64
N LEU A 65 -24.26 -0.94 5.07
CA LEU A 65 -24.27 -2.21 5.81
C LEU A 65 -22.85 -2.66 6.19
N GLU A 66 -21.85 -2.38 5.35
CA GLU A 66 -20.44 -2.65 5.61
C GLU A 66 -19.89 -1.81 6.77
N LEU A 67 -20.00 -0.48 6.70
CA LEU A 67 -19.52 0.41 7.74
C LEU A 67 -20.20 0.14 9.09
N ALA A 68 -21.50 -0.21 9.07
CA ALA A 68 -22.20 -0.64 10.28
C ALA A 68 -21.65 -1.96 10.82
N SER A 69 -21.30 -2.90 9.94
CA SER A 69 -20.70 -4.18 10.32
C SER A 69 -19.34 -4.00 10.97
N GLU A 70 -18.48 -3.15 10.40
CA GLU A 70 -17.16 -2.81 10.95
C GLU A 70 -17.27 -2.24 12.36
N ARG A 71 -18.17 -1.25 12.55
CA ARG A 71 -18.45 -0.69 13.89
C ARG A 71 -18.83 -1.76 14.91
N ILE A 72 -19.67 -2.73 14.54
CA ILE A 72 -20.07 -3.82 15.45
C ILE A 72 -18.89 -4.76 15.74
N VAL A 73 -18.08 -5.10 14.73
CA VAL A 73 -16.88 -5.96 14.90
C VAL A 73 -15.87 -5.29 15.82
N ASP A 74 -15.69 -3.97 15.69
CA ASP A 74 -14.87 -3.11 16.55
C ASP A 74 -15.48 -2.83 17.93
N ARG A 75 -16.59 -3.49 18.25
CA ARG A 75 -17.31 -3.41 19.54
C ARG A 75 -17.94 -2.05 19.83
N ALA A 76 -18.13 -1.20 18.82
CA ALA A 76 -18.95 -0.02 18.95
C ALA A 76 -20.43 -0.42 19.01
N THR A 77 -21.21 0.27 19.84
CA THR A 77 -22.66 0.06 19.94
C THR A 77 -23.38 0.87 18.86
N LEU A 78 -24.39 0.24 18.25
CA LEU A 78 -25.34 0.93 17.37
C LEU A 78 -26.59 1.28 18.17
N SER A 79 -27.12 2.48 17.97
CA SER A 79 -28.40 2.88 18.56
C SER A 79 -29.57 2.08 17.94
N PRO A 80 -30.69 1.91 18.67
CA PRO A 80 -31.87 1.23 18.12
C PRO A 80 -32.38 1.86 16.81
N ARG A 81 -32.24 3.18 16.66
CA ARG A 81 -32.62 3.91 15.44
C ARG A 81 -31.70 3.59 14.26
N GLU A 82 -30.39 3.49 14.50
CA GLU A 82 -29.43 3.05 13.47
C GLU A 82 -29.75 1.63 13.02
N VAL A 83 -29.97 0.69 13.96
CA VAL A 83 -30.33 -0.70 13.63
C VAL A 83 -31.63 -0.76 12.82
N ALA A 84 -32.67 -0.01 13.20
CA ALA A 84 -33.91 0.06 12.43
C ALA A 84 -33.69 0.60 11.00
N THR A 85 -32.81 1.59 10.85
CA THR A 85 -32.45 2.16 9.54
C THR A 85 -31.72 1.13 8.68
N LEU A 86 -30.78 0.37 9.25
CA LEU A 86 -30.04 -0.68 8.54
C LEU A 86 -30.95 -1.83 8.10
N ILE A 87 -31.95 -2.20 8.91
CA ILE A 87 -32.99 -3.16 8.52
C ILE A 87 -33.77 -2.63 7.32
N GLN A 88 -34.18 -1.36 7.31
CA GLN A 88 -34.90 -0.74 6.19
C GLN A 88 -34.05 -0.69 4.91
N ILE A 89 -32.77 -0.37 5.03
CA ILE A 89 -31.83 -0.37 3.88
C ILE A 89 -31.72 -1.78 3.30
N ALA A 90 -31.49 -2.79 4.14
CA ALA A 90 -31.39 -4.18 3.71
C ALA A 90 -32.72 -4.69 3.12
N GLU A 91 -33.86 -4.27 3.66
CA GLU A 91 -35.20 -4.57 3.13
C GLU A 91 -35.45 -3.99 1.76
N HIS A 92 -35.09 -2.72 1.57
CA HIS A 92 -35.23 -2.05 0.28
C HIS A 92 -34.33 -2.70 -0.77
N ALA A 93 -33.07 -3.00 -0.43
CA ALA A 93 -32.14 -3.68 -1.30
C ALA A 93 -32.59 -5.13 -1.64
N GLU A 94 -33.09 -5.88 -0.64
CA GLU A 94 -33.70 -7.21 -0.83
C GLU A 94 -34.90 -7.15 -1.80
N ALA A 95 -35.70 -6.09 -1.75
CA ALA A 95 -36.84 -5.93 -2.66
C ALA A 95 -36.42 -5.63 -4.11
N LEU A 96 -35.34 -4.86 -4.30
CA LEU A 96 -34.77 -4.56 -5.62
C LEU A 96 -34.03 -5.75 -6.22
N GLU A 97 -33.38 -6.56 -5.39
CA GLU A 97 -32.56 -7.70 -5.81
C GLU A 97 -32.83 -8.95 -4.95
N PRO A 98 -34.02 -9.57 -5.06
CA PRO A 98 -34.44 -10.67 -4.18
C PRO A 98 -33.65 -11.96 -4.37
N GLN A 99 -32.88 -12.06 -5.45
CA GLN A 99 -32.05 -13.23 -5.77
C GLN A 99 -30.64 -13.16 -5.17
N ASN A 100 -30.23 -12.03 -4.59
CA ASN A 100 -28.96 -11.87 -3.92
C ASN A 100 -29.08 -12.20 -2.42
N ALA A 101 -28.39 -13.25 -1.98
CA ALA A 101 -28.43 -13.69 -0.59
C ALA A 101 -27.87 -12.66 0.40
N TYR A 102 -26.94 -11.79 -0.04
CA TYR A 102 -26.26 -10.82 0.83
C TYR A 102 -27.25 -9.95 1.63
N TRP A 103 -28.30 -9.44 0.97
CA TRP A 103 -29.29 -8.56 1.60
C TRP A 103 -30.08 -9.26 2.71
N SER A 104 -30.62 -10.44 2.41
CA SER A 104 -31.39 -11.22 3.37
C SER A 104 -30.52 -11.72 4.55
N GLN A 105 -29.24 -12.02 4.31
CA GLN A 105 -28.29 -12.39 5.35
C GLN A 105 -27.95 -11.22 6.28
N GLN A 106 -27.64 -10.04 5.72
CA GLN A 106 -27.41 -8.82 6.50
C GLN A 106 -28.65 -8.43 7.30
N LYS A 107 -29.83 -8.47 6.67
CA LYS A 107 -31.11 -8.24 7.33
C LYS A 107 -31.30 -9.17 8.53
N ALA A 108 -30.96 -10.45 8.40
CA ALA A 108 -31.06 -11.42 9.49
C ALA A 108 -30.17 -11.02 10.69
N VAL A 109 -28.93 -10.59 10.43
CA VAL A 109 -28.00 -10.08 11.46
C VAL A 109 -28.62 -8.90 12.21
N TYR A 110 -29.08 -7.87 11.51
CA TYR A 110 -29.63 -6.68 12.16
C TYR A 110 -30.96 -6.92 12.88
N LEU A 111 -31.81 -7.82 12.37
CA LEU A 111 -33.02 -8.26 13.06
C LEU A 111 -32.70 -8.99 14.37
N ASP A 112 -31.66 -9.83 14.38
CA ASP A 112 -31.21 -10.53 15.60
C ASP A 112 -30.67 -9.53 16.63
N LEU A 113 -29.87 -8.56 16.20
CA LEU A 113 -29.40 -7.45 17.05
C LEU A 113 -30.54 -6.61 17.63
N ALA A 114 -31.65 -6.45 16.90
CA ALA A 114 -32.86 -5.81 17.38
C ALA A 114 -33.74 -6.69 18.28
N GLY A 115 -33.33 -7.93 18.57
CA GLY A 115 -34.10 -8.90 19.36
C GLY A 115 -35.27 -9.57 18.61
N ARG A 116 -35.40 -9.32 17.30
CA ARG A 116 -36.49 -9.83 16.43
C ARG A 116 -36.13 -11.20 15.85
N ASN A 117 -35.87 -12.16 16.74
CA ASN A 117 -35.32 -13.49 16.40
C ASN A 117 -36.10 -14.24 15.31
N ASP A 118 -37.44 -14.24 15.34
CA ASP A 118 -38.25 -14.99 14.37
C ASP A 118 -38.23 -14.36 12.98
N GLU A 119 -38.11 -13.04 12.92
CA GLU A 119 -37.92 -12.33 11.65
C GLU A 119 -36.52 -12.54 11.09
N ALA A 120 -35.51 -12.57 11.97
CA ALA A 120 -34.14 -12.88 11.60
C ALA A 120 -34.03 -14.29 10.98
N LYS A 121 -34.65 -15.30 11.60
CA LYS A 121 -34.72 -16.67 11.05
C LYS A 121 -35.42 -16.72 9.69
N ARG A 122 -36.53 -15.99 9.52
CA ARG A 122 -37.23 -15.90 8.23
C ARG A 122 -36.39 -15.23 7.15
N ALA A 123 -35.63 -14.18 7.49
CA ALA A 123 -34.69 -13.55 6.56
C ALA A 123 -33.55 -14.50 6.18
N TRP A 124 -32.99 -15.22 7.14
CA TRP A 124 -31.96 -16.25 6.88
C TRP A 124 -32.48 -17.40 6.01
N GLU A 125 -33.73 -17.83 6.23
CA GLU A 125 -34.38 -18.82 5.38
C GLU A 125 -34.58 -18.30 3.95
N ARG A 126 -34.99 -17.03 3.77
CA ARG A 126 -35.08 -16.44 2.42
C ARG A 126 -33.72 -16.41 1.72
N ALA A 127 -32.67 -16.01 2.42
CA ALA A 127 -31.30 -16.01 1.89
C ALA A 127 -30.88 -17.39 1.34
N SER A 128 -31.27 -18.48 2.00
CA SER A 128 -30.91 -19.84 1.56
C SER A 128 -31.52 -20.24 0.21
N ARG A 129 -32.54 -19.50 -0.26
CA ARG A 129 -33.23 -19.72 -1.54
C ARG A 129 -32.76 -18.78 -2.65
N ALA A 130 -31.89 -17.83 -2.35
CA ALA A 130 -31.29 -16.95 -3.35
C ALA A 130 -30.39 -17.75 -4.31
N THR A 131 -30.06 -17.15 -5.45
CA THR A 131 -29.33 -17.80 -6.54
C THR A 131 -27.86 -17.35 -6.63
N PHE A 132 -27.53 -16.17 -6.09
CA PHE A 132 -26.16 -15.68 -6.00
C PHE A 132 -25.91 -14.89 -4.71
N TRP A 133 -24.64 -14.52 -4.49
CA TRP A 133 -24.21 -13.66 -3.40
C TRP A 133 -23.26 -12.59 -3.96
N ASN A 134 -23.55 -11.31 -3.66
CA ASN A 134 -22.72 -10.18 -4.05
C ASN A 134 -22.87 -9.03 -3.02
N ASP A 135 -21.77 -8.62 -2.41
CA ASP A 135 -21.71 -7.51 -1.45
C ASP A 135 -21.40 -6.14 -2.12
N TYR A 136 -21.23 -6.12 -3.44
CA TYR A 136 -20.90 -4.94 -4.24
C TYR A 136 -19.57 -4.25 -3.85
N GLN A 137 -18.73 -4.88 -3.03
CA GLN A 137 -17.44 -4.29 -2.61
C GLN A 137 -16.50 -4.12 -3.81
N THR A 138 -16.41 -5.13 -4.67
CA THR A 138 -15.55 -5.09 -5.85
C THR A 138 -15.89 -3.91 -6.77
N ASP A 139 -17.17 -3.66 -7.01
CA ASP A 139 -17.64 -2.53 -7.82
C ASP A 139 -17.26 -1.18 -7.21
N ARG A 140 -17.42 -1.04 -5.88
CA ARG A 140 -17.04 0.18 -5.16
C ARG A 140 -15.53 0.41 -5.20
N ILE A 141 -14.73 -0.62 -4.96
CA ILE A 141 -13.26 -0.59 -5.00
C ILE A 141 -12.75 -0.18 -6.39
N ILE A 142 -13.32 -0.73 -7.47
CA ILE A 142 -12.97 -0.35 -8.85
C ILE A 142 -13.38 1.11 -9.15
N ALA A 143 -14.51 1.58 -8.62
CA ALA A 143 -14.90 2.99 -8.74
C ALA A 143 -13.93 3.92 -7.99
N SER A 144 -13.49 3.54 -6.78
CA SER A 144 -12.47 4.25 -5.99
C SER A 144 -11.13 4.31 -6.73
N ARG A 145 -10.70 3.22 -7.37
CA ARG A 145 -9.50 3.21 -8.24
C ARG A 145 -9.62 4.26 -9.34
N LYS A 146 -10.78 4.38 -9.98
CA LYS A 146 -10.99 5.38 -11.04
C LYS A 146 -10.83 6.80 -10.50
N LYS A 147 -11.40 7.11 -9.32
CA LYS A 147 -11.22 8.40 -8.63
C LYS A 147 -9.74 8.70 -8.34
N LEU A 148 -8.98 7.69 -7.88
CA LEU A 148 -7.53 7.82 -7.65
C LEU A 148 -6.76 8.08 -8.95
N ALA A 149 -7.12 7.40 -10.03
CA ALA A 149 -6.52 7.62 -11.35
C ALA A 149 -6.79 9.03 -11.88
N GLU A 150 -8.01 9.54 -11.68
CA GLU A 150 -8.38 10.92 -12.03
C GLU A 150 -7.61 11.96 -11.20
N LEU A 151 -7.43 11.71 -9.89
CA LEU A 151 -6.67 12.58 -8.99
C LEU A 151 -5.21 12.72 -9.40
N VAL A 152 -4.59 11.63 -9.84
CA VAL A 152 -3.16 11.54 -10.17
C VAL A 152 -2.89 11.82 -11.66
N GLY A 153 -3.92 11.67 -12.50
CA GLY A 153 -3.88 11.87 -13.95
C GLY A 153 -3.39 10.65 -14.73
N ALA A 154 -3.31 9.48 -14.11
CA ALA A 154 -2.87 8.23 -14.74
C ALA A 154 -3.36 7.00 -13.96
N GLN A 155 -3.51 5.88 -14.67
CA GLN A 155 -3.72 4.57 -14.06
C GLN A 155 -2.37 3.93 -13.73
N GLN A 156 -2.21 3.47 -12.50
CA GLN A 156 -0.98 2.83 -12.01
C GLN A 156 -1.32 1.66 -11.08
N ALA A 157 -0.41 0.69 -10.98
CA ALA A 157 -0.60 -0.53 -10.19
C ALA A 157 -0.83 -0.24 -8.70
N TRP A 158 -0.16 0.77 -8.14
CA TRP A 158 -0.26 1.10 -6.72
C TRP A 158 -1.70 1.46 -6.30
N GLN A 159 -2.51 1.96 -7.23
CA GLN A 159 -3.91 2.30 -6.97
C GLN A 159 -4.72 1.04 -6.69
N LEU A 160 -4.47 -0.05 -7.43
CA LEU A 160 -5.11 -1.34 -7.20
C LEU A 160 -4.66 -1.95 -5.87
N ALA A 161 -3.37 -1.92 -5.59
CA ALA A 161 -2.83 -2.36 -4.31
C ALA A 161 -3.46 -1.59 -3.14
N TYR A 162 -3.62 -0.28 -3.27
CA TYR A 162 -4.20 0.55 -2.22
C TYR A 162 -5.67 0.19 -1.98
N VAL A 163 -6.50 0.13 -3.03
CA VAL A 163 -7.92 -0.21 -2.88
C VAL A 163 -8.17 -1.67 -2.52
N TYR A 164 -7.20 -2.57 -2.75
CA TYR A 164 -7.29 -3.97 -2.32
C TYR A 164 -7.36 -4.07 -0.79
N HIS A 165 -6.58 -3.26 -0.08
CA HIS A 165 -6.58 -3.22 1.38
C HIS A 165 -7.85 -2.60 2.01
N GLU A 166 -8.67 -1.91 1.21
CA GLU A 166 -9.95 -1.32 1.66
C GLU A 166 -11.10 -2.34 1.64
N ARG A 167 -10.83 -3.61 1.33
CA ARG A 167 -11.85 -4.67 1.35
C ARG A 167 -12.14 -5.11 2.78
N SER A 168 -13.42 -5.15 3.14
CA SER A 168 -13.89 -5.51 4.47
C SER A 168 -14.47 -6.92 4.50
N ASP A 169 -14.10 -7.71 5.52
CA ASP A 169 -14.72 -9.00 5.82
C ASP A 169 -15.74 -8.91 6.97
N ALA A 170 -15.91 -7.74 7.58
CA ALA A 170 -16.78 -7.51 8.72
C ALA A 170 -18.23 -7.97 8.50
N PRO A 171 -18.87 -7.72 7.34
CA PRO A 171 -20.21 -8.27 7.03
C PRO A 171 -20.28 -9.79 7.19
N SER A 172 -19.26 -10.50 6.69
CA SER A 172 -19.19 -11.96 6.70
C SER A 172 -18.90 -12.51 8.09
N ILE A 173 -18.06 -11.80 8.88
CA ILE A 173 -17.85 -12.11 10.30
C ILE A 173 -19.18 -12.08 11.06
N LEU A 174 -20.01 -11.06 10.85
CA LEU A 174 -21.30 -10.97 11.52
C LEU A 174 -22.30 -12.04 11.08
N MET A 175 -22.31 -12.38 9.79
CA MET A 175 -23.11 -13.50 9.28
C MET A 175 -22.69 -14.83 9.91
N GLU A 176 -21.38 -15.07 10.06
CA GLU A 176 -20.87 -16.25 10.76
C GLU A 176 -21.28 -16.26 12.24
N ARG A 177 -21.15 -15.12 12.93
CA ARG A 177 -21.58 -14.97 14.35
C ARG A 177 -23.07 -15.22 14.52
N PHE A 178 -23.90 -14.72 13.60
CA PHE A 178 -25.33 -15.01 13.58
C PHE A 178 -25.59 -16.50 13.40
N ALA A 179 -24.98 -17.13 12.39
CA ALA A 179 -25.12 -18.56 12.15
C ALA A 179 -24.71 -19.39 13.37
N ARG A 180 -23.57 -19.09 13.99
CA ARG A 180 -23.08 -19.74 15.22
C ARG A 180 -24.08 -19.61 16.37
N THR A 181 -24.65 -18.42 16.57
CA THR A 181 -25.68 -18.18 17.61
C THR A 181 -26.93 -19.02 17.37
N GLN A 182 -27.45 -19.05 16.14
CA GLN A 182 -28.65 -19.83 15.82
C GLN A 182 -28.38 -21.33 15.91
N LEU A 183 -27.24 -21.80 15.38
CA LEU A 183 -26.82 -23.20 15.44
C LEU A 183 -26.55 -23.68 16.87
N GLY A 184 -26.14 -22.77 17.76
CA GLY A 184 -26.01 -23.06 19.18
C GLY A 184 -27.30 -23.38 19.90
N ARG A 185 -28.42 -22.87 19.39
CA ARG A 185 -29.75 -23.08 19.97
C ARG A 185 -30.41 -24.36 19.45
N VAL A 186 -29.99 -24.92 18.32
CA VAL A 186 -30.65 -26.07 17.65
C VAL A 186 -29.84 -27.38 17.75
N GLY A 187 -30.55 -28.50 17.96
CA GLY A 187 -29.97 -29.84 18.07
C GLY A 187 -29.73 -30.52 16.71
N LEU A 188 -29.59 -31.85 16.73
CA LEU A 188 -29.63 -32.71 15.53
C LEU A 188 -30.87 -33.62 15.54
N GLU A 189 -31.68 -33.59 16.59
CA GLU A 189 -32.69 -34.62 16.84
C GLU A 189 -34.01 -34.32 16.13
N THR A 190 -34.39 -33.04 16.04
CA THR A 190 -35.70 -32.64 15.50
C THR A 190 -35.63 -32.22 14.03
N PRO A 191 -36.69 -32.45 13.23
CA PRO A 191 -36.74 -31.99 11.84
C PRO A 191 -36.58 -30.47 11.68
N ALA A 192 -37.10 -29.69 12.64
CA ALA A 192 -36.96 -28.23 12.63
C ALA A 192 -35.51 -27.80 12.82
N ASP A 193 -34.78 -28.45 13.73
CA ASP A 193 -33.36 -28.18 13.97
C ASP A 193 -32.51 -28.55 12.76
N LEU A 194 -32.77 -29.73 12.17
CA LEU A 194 -32.10 -30.19 10.95
C LEU A 194 -32.34 -29.26 9.77
N ARG A 195 -33.57 -28.73 9.64
CA ARG A 195 -33.90 -27.72 8.64
C ARG A 195 -33.09 -26.45 8.86
N MET A 196 -33.01 -25.91 10.07
CA MET A 196 -32.21 -24.70 10.33
C MET A 196 -30.73 -24.92 9.99
N ARG A 197 -30.19 -26.09 10.36
CA ARG A 197 -28.84 -26.54 9.99
C ARG A 197 -28.64 -26.58 8.47
N TYR A 198 -29.57 -27.18 7.75
CA TYR A 198 -29.52 -27.24 6.29
C TYR A 198 -29.65 -25.85 5.62
N LEU A 199 -30.50 -24.96 6.14
CA LEU A 199 -30.60 -23.58 5.62
C LEU A 199 -29.29 -22.81 5.82
N SER A 200 -28.63 -22.97 6.97
CA SER A 200 -27.30 -22.39 7.21
C SER A 200 -26.24 -22.98 6.27
N LEU A 201 -26.32 -24.28 5.96
CA LEU A 201 -25.43 -24.92 4.97
C LEU A 201 -25.56 -24.27 3.59
N LEU A 202 -26.79 -24.02 3.13
CA LEU A 202 -27.06 -23.35 1.86
C LEU A 202 -26.55 -21.89 1.87
N ASN A 203 -26.77 -21.16 2.96
CA ASN A 203 -26.26 -19.80 3.13
C ASN A 203 -24.73 -19.72 3.10
N GLY A 204 -24.04 -20.62 3.80
CA GLY A 204 -22.58 -20.70 3.71
C GLY A 204 -22.12 -21.05 2.29
N SER A 205 -22.78 -22.00 1.63
CA SER A 205 -22.45 -22.40 0.25
C SER A 205 -22.59 -21.26 -0.76
N ILE A 206 -23.64 -20.45 -0.66
CA ILE A 206 -23.83 -19.31 -1.56
C ILE A 206 -22.86 -18.18 -1.29
N MET A 207 -22.52 -17.93 -0.02
CA MET A 207 -21.45 -16.98 0.37
C MET A 207 -20.11 -17.41 -0.25
N VAL A 208 -19.72 -18.66 -0.05
CA VAL A 208 -18.47 -19.22 -0.60
C VAL A 208 -18.42 -19.10 -2.12
N SER A 209 -19.53 -19.41 -2.80
CA SER A 209 -19.58 -19.38 -4.26
C SER A 209 -19.57 -17.95 -4.84
N GLY A 210 -20.09 -16.96 -4.10
CA GLY A 210 -20.11 -15.56 -4.49
C GLY A 210 -18.92 -14.73 -4.00
N ALA A 211 -18.16 -15.23 -3.03
CA ALA A 211 -17.05 -14.52 -2.41
C ALA A 211 -15.99 -14.12 -3.44
N LYS A 212 -15.63 -12.83 -3.44
CA LYS A 212 -14.55 -12.28 -4.28
C LYS A 212 -13.22 -12.18 -3.55
N SER A 213 -13.20 -12.51 -2.25
CA SER A 213 -12.01 -12.60 -1.42
C SER A 213 -11.96 -13.92 -0.67
N ILE A 214 -10.76 -14.42 -0.43
CA ILE A 214 -10.52 -15.60 0.40
C ILE A 214 -11.07 -15.38 1.81
N ALA A 215 -10.80 -14.23 2.45
CA ALA A 215 -11.28 -13.94 3.81
C ALA A 215 -12.80 -14.09 3.95
N ILE A 216 -13.56 -13.52 3.01
CA ILE A 216 -15.02 -13.67 2.93
C ILE A 216 -15.42 -15.15 2.73
N GLY A 217 -14.74 -15.85 1.83
CA GLY A 217 -14.97 -17.27 1.56
C GLY A 217 -14.73 -18.15 2.79
N VAL A 218 -13.72 -17.83 3.62
CA VAL A 218 -13.44 -18.54 4.88
C VAL A 218 -14.61 -18.46 5.84
N HIS A 219 -15.21 -17.28 6.01
CA HIS A 219 -16.40 -17.15 6.88
C HIS A 219 -17.58 -17.98 6.36
N GLY A 220 -17.80 -18.01 5.04
CA GLY A 220 -18.80 -18.89 4.44
C GLY A 220 -18.49 -20.38 4.66
N ALA A 221 -17.22 -20.78 4.57
CA ALA A 221 -16.76 -22.13 4.87
C ALA A 221 -16.98 -22.49 6.36
N ASN A 222 -16.68 -21.57 7.27
CA ASN A 222 -16.94 -21.74 8.70
C ASN A 222 -18.44 -21.95 8.95
N VAL A 223 -19.32 -21.19 8.30
CA VAL A 223 -20.77 -21.40 8.39
C VAL A 223 -21.16 -22.82 7.97
N ILE A 224 -20.60 -23.35 6.88
CA ILE A 224 -20.83 -24.73 6.42
C ILE A 224 -20.38 -25.75 7.48
N GLU A 225 -19.20 -25.56 8.06
CA GLU A 225 -18.64 -26.48 9.05
C GLU A 225 -19.42 -26.47 10.37
N LEU A 226 -19.90 -25.30 10.79
CA LEU A 226 -20.73 -25.16 11.99
C LEU A 226 -21.97 -26.05 11.97
N VAL A 227 -22.51 -26.33 10.79
CA VAL A 227 -23.68 -27.21 10.61
C VAL A 227 -23.41 -28.64 11.09
N ALA A 228 -22.17 -29.10 10.98
CA ALA A 228 -21.75 -30.45 11.32
C ALA A 228 -21.43 -30.64 12.81
N TYR A 229 -21.13 -29.58 13.56
CA TYR A 229 -20.79 -29.70 14.97
C TYR A 229 -22.02 -29.90 15.86
N PRO A 230 -22.01 -30.89 16.78
CA PRO A 230 -22.98 -30.95 17.87
C PRO A 230 -22.76 -29.79 18.84
N LYS A 231 -23.79 -29.43 19.61
CA LYS A 231 -23.76 -28.24 20.49
C LYS A 231 -22.55 -28.18 21.42
N SER A 232 -22.14 -29.33 21.96
CA SER A 232 -21.02 -29.44 22.90
C SER A 232 -19.64 -29.20 22.27
N LEU A 233 -19.52 -29.26 20.93
CA LEU A 233 -18.23 -29.22 20.22
C LEU A 233 -18.05 -27.98 19.34
N MET A 234 -18.97 -27.00 19.38
CA MET A 234 -18.85 -25.78 18.55
C MET A 234 -17.66 -24.88 18.92
N HIS A 235 -17.03 -25.11 20.07
CA HIS A 235 -15.88 -24.35 20.55
C HIS A 235 -14.54 -25.07 20.36
N ASP A 236 -14.54 -26.32 19.90
CA ASP A 236 -13.36 -27.20 19.93
C ASP A 236 -13.18 -27.95 18.58
N PRO A 237 -12.79 -27.22 17.52
CA PRO A 237 -12.71 -27.77 16.17
C PRO A 237 -11.55 -28.76 16.05
N SER A 238 -11.87 -30.02 15.75
CA SER A 238 -10.89 -31.05 15.36
C SER A 238 -11.28 -31.63 14.00
N PRO A 239 -10.33 -31.84 13.06
CA PRO A 239 -10.63 -32.41 11.73
C PRO A 239 -11.37 -33.75 11.79
N SER A 240 -10.95 -34.64 12.68
CA SER A 240 -11.59 -35.96 12.85
C SER A 240 -13.01 -35.83 13.40
N ARG A 241 -13.23 -34.88 14.34
CA ARG A 241 -14.57 -34.63 14.91
C ARG A 241 -15.50 -33.99 13.89
N LEU A 242 -14.97 -33.12 13.02
CA LEU A 242 -15.73 -32.50 11.94
C LEU A 242 -16.22 -33.53 10.93
N TRP A 243 -15.36 -34.45 10.51
CA TRP A 243 -15.74 -35.54 9.61
C TRP A 243 -16.82 -36.45 10.22
N ALA A 244 -16.66 -36.82 11.49
CA ALA A 244 -17.68 -37.59 12.21
C ALA A 244 -19.01 -36.83 12.32
N GLY A 245 -18.97 -35.53 12.60
CA GLY A 245 -20.13 -34.65 12.68
C GLY A 245 -20.86 -34.49 11.34
N GLN A 246 -20.12 -34.36 10.24
CA GLN A 246 -20.68 -34.31 8.88
C GLN A 246 -21.45 -35.59 8.57
N ASN A 247 -20.85 -36.76 8.84
CA ASN A 247 -21.51 -38.05 8.65
C ASN A 247 -22.75 -38.20 9.53
N ALA A 248 -22.68 -37.76 10.80
CA ALA A 248 -23.82 -37.79 11.70
C ALA A 248 -24.99 -36.92 11.19
N PHE A 249 -24.70 -35.69 10.75
CA PHE A 249 -25.69 -34.79 10.17
C PHE A 249 -26.33 -35.36 8.89
N LEU A 250 -25.52 -35.89 7.96
CA LEU A 250 -26.02 -36.52 6.73
C LEU A 250 -26.88 -37.74 7.00
N ASN A 251 -26.47 -38.60 7.94
CA ASN A 251 -27.24 -39.77 8.35
C ASN A 251 -28.58 -39.37 8.98
N GLN A 252 -28.59 -38.27 9.73
CA GLN A 252 -29.79 -37.78 10.40
C GLN A 252 -30.79 -37.15 9.43
N LEU A 253 -30.32 -36.46 8.39
CA LEU A 253 -31.16 -36.04 7.26
C LEU A 253 -31.80 -37.24 6.55
N ALA A 254 -31.03 -38.31 6.32
CA ALA A 254 -31.54 -39.53 5.70
C ALA A 254 -32.61 -40.22 6.57
N LYS A 255 -32.41 -40.27 7.89
CA LYS A 255 -33.35 -40.87 8.85
C LYS A 255 -34.67 -40.09 8.99
N THR A 256 -34.65 -38.78 8.76
CA THR A 256 -35.83 -37.89 8.89
C THR A 256 -36.56 -37.66 7.57
N HIS A 257 -36.34 -38.52 6.57
CA HIS A 257 -36.93 -38.44 5.22
C HIS A 257 -36.53 -37.20 4.40
N MET A 258 -35.42 -36.52 4.76
CA MET A 258 -34.83 -35.39 4.03
C MET A 258 -33.71 -35.86 3.08
N GLN A 259 -34.01 -36.84 2.22
CA GLN A 259 -32.99 -37.49 1.38
C GLN A 259 -32.39 -36.54 0.33
N ALA A 260 -33.22 -35.69 -0.29
CA ALA A 260 -32.77 -34.74 -1.31
C ALA A 260 -31.80 -33.71 -0.71
N GLU A 261 -32.11 -33.21 0.49
CA GLU A 261 -31.27 -32.31 1.27
C GLU A 261 -29.96 -32.98 1.66
N GLY A 262 -29.99 -34.26 2.06
CA GLY A 262 -28.79 -35.05 2.35
C GLY A 262 -27.84 -35.19 1.15
N ILE A 263 -28.38 -35.45 -0.05
CA ILE A 263 -27.58 -35.52 -1.29
C ILE A 263 -26.92 -34.18 -1.59
N ARG A 264 -27.69 -33.09 -1.53
CA ARG A 264 -27.19 -31.74 -1.79
C ARG A 264 -26.16 -31.31 -0.73
N ALA A 265 -26.40 -31.62 0.53
CA ALA A 265 -25.48 -31.31 1.63
C ALA A 265 -24.14 -32.01 1.45
N ARG A 266 -24.15 -33.28 1.03
CA ARG A 266 -22.93 -34.02 0.72
C ARG A 266 -22.13 -33.38 -0.42
N ALA A 267 -22.81 -32.89 -1.46
CA ALA A 267 -22.14 -32.18 -2.55
C ALA A 267 -21.46 -30.89 -2.07
N ILE A 268 -22.14 -30.11 -1.21
CA ILE A 268 -21.58 -28.88 -0.62
C ILE A 268 -20.35 -29.19 0.24
N PHE A 269 -20.39 -30.23 1.09
CA PHE A 269 -19.22 -30.61 1.89
C PHE A 269 -18.02 -31.03 1.05
N ARG A 270 -18.23 -31.69 -0.10
CA ARG A 270 -17.12 -32.00 -1.02
C ARG A 270 -16.55 -30.74 -1.67
N GLN A 271 -17.40 -29.78 -2.03
CA GLN A 271 -16.96 -28.51 -2.61
C GLN A 271 -16.10 -27.70 -1.63
N ILE A 272 -16.42 -27.72 -0.34
CA ILE A 272 -15.70 -26.93 0.66
C ILE A 272 -14.31 -27.47 1.00
N GLU A 273 -14.03 -28.76 0.74
CA GLU A 273 -12.70 -29.32 0.91
C GLU A 273 -11.67 -28.61 0.02
N GLY A 274 -12.05 -28.19 -1.19
CA GLY A 274 -11.20 -27.38 -2.07
C GLY A 274 -10.89 -25.99 -1.51
N TRP A 275 -11.83 -25.38 -0.78
CA TRP A 275 -11.62 -24.08 -0.14
C TRP A 275 -10.64 -24.15 1.02
N ARG A 276 -10.60 -25.27 1.76
CA ARG A 276 -9.57 -25.47 2.79
C ARG A 276 -8.17 -25.50 2.20
N ALA A 277 -8.00 -26.09 1.01
CA ALA A 277 -6.71 -26.07 0.33
C ALA A 277 -6.26 -24.64 0.05
N LEU A 278 -7.15 -23.76 -0.42
CA LEU A 278 -6.84 -22.34 -0.66
C LEU A 278 -6.37 -21.59 0.59
N THR A 279 -6.86 -21.95 1.78
CA THR A 279 -6.42 -21.35 3.05
C THR A 279 -5.09 -21.88 3.59
N GLN A 280 -4.61 -23.01 3.07
CA GLN A 280 -3.39 -23.68 3.54
C GLN A 280 -2.15 -23.33 2.71
N TYR A 281 -2.32 -22.77 1.50
CA TYR A 281 -1.19 -22.29 0.69
C TYR A 281 -0.64 -20.97 1.24
N GLN A 282 0.69 -20.85 1.22
CA GLN A 282 1.45 -19.71 1.74
C GLN A 282 0.83 -18.36 1.34
N GLU A 283 0.41 -17.71 2.41
CA GLU A 283 -0.11 -16.36 2.65
C GLU A 283 -0.42 -15.49 1.41
N PRO A 284 -1.70 -15.41 1.00
CA PRO A 284 -2.18 -14.38 0.08
C PRO A 284 -1.74 -12.96 0.45
N GLN A 285 -1.44 -12.75 1.72
CA GLN A 285 -0.89 -11.52 2.26
C GLN A 285 0.55 -11.24 1.84
N GLU A 286 1.43 -12.25 1.75
CA GLU A 286 2.82 -12.10 1.27
C GLU A 286 2.84 -11.65 -0.20
N LEU A 287 2.08 -12.33 -1.08
CA LEU A 287 1.99 -11.95 -2.49
C LEU A 287 1.48 -10.51 -2.66
N ILE A 288 0.46 -10.11 -1.91
CA ILE A 288 -0.08 -8.74 -1.95
C ILE A 288 0.95 -7.74 -1.45
N GLN A 289 1.72 -8.05 -0.41
CA GLN A 289 2.80 -7.20 0.07
C GLN A 289 3.91 -7.05 -0.98
N GLU A 290 4.33 -8.13 -1.63
CA GLU A 290 5.32 -8.10 -2.70
C GLU A 290 4.85 -7.27 -3.90
N LEU A 291 3.61 -7.49 -4.35
CA LEU A 291 3.01 -6.72 -5.45
C LEU A 291 2.86 -5.25 -5.08
N SER A 292 2.50 -4.94 -3.84
CA SER A 292 2.37 -3.58 -3.33
C SER A 292 3.72 -2.87 -3.27
N ALA A 293 4.76 -3.55 -2.77
CA ALA A 293 6.13 -3.01 -2.77
C ALA A 293 6.65 -2.79 -4.18
N GLY A 294 6.44 -3.75 -5.09
CA GLY A 294 6.76 -3.64 -6.51
C GLY A 294 6.02 -2.49 -7.19
N ALA A 295 4.74 -2.28 -6.84
CA ALA A 295 3.93 -1.18 -7.35
C ALA A 295 4.44 0.20 -6.87
N VAL A 296 4.86 0.32 -5.61
CA VAL A 296 5.50 1.56 -5.12
C VAL A 296 6.80 1.81 -5.88
N VAL A 297 7.69 0.81 -5.96
CA VAL A 297 8.98 0.96 -6.63
C VAL A 297 8.79 1.33 -8.10
N SER A 298 7.95 0.61 -8.84
CA SER A 298 7.69 0.93 -10.26
C SER A 298 7.09 2.33 -10.44
N ALA A 299 6.22 2.79 -9.54
CA ALA A 299 5.62 4.12 -9.63
C ALA A 299 6.59 5.26 -9.32
N THR A 300 7.59 5.06 -8.45
CA THR A 300 8.41 6.16 -7.88
C THR A 300 9.85 6.16 -8.33
N PHE A 301 10.37 5.04 -8.82
CA PHE A 301 11.81 4.88 -9.02
C PHE A 301 12.37 5.86 -10.07
N THR A 302 11.62 6.09 -11.14
CA THR A 302 12.01 7.07 -12.17
C THR A 302 11.93 8.51 -11.68
N SER A 303 10.90 8.87 -10.91
CA SER A 303 10.79 10.22 -10.33
C SER A 303 11.80 10.46 -9.22
N ALA A 304 12.13 9.45 -8.42
CA ALA A 304 13.17 9.52 -7.40
C ALA A 304 14.55 9.74 -8.03
N ALA A 305 14.86 9.06 -9.13
CA ALA A 305 16.07 9.31 -9.91
C ALA A 305 16.09 10.72 -10.52
N THR A 306 14.94 11.20 -11.02
CA THR A 306 14.82 12.57 -11.55
C THR A 306 15.01 13.62 -10.45
N PHE A 307 14.43 13.39 -9.27
CA PHE A 307 14.59 14.26 -8.10
C PHE A 307 16.04 14.31 -7.63
N ALA A 308 16.69 13.15 -7.52
CA ALA A 308 18.13 13.09 -7.29
C ALA A 308 18.87 13.89 -8.36
N ALA A 309 18.58 13.70 -9.65
CA ALA A 309 19.26 14.44 -10.72
C ALA A 309 19.16 15.97 -10.57
N VAL A 310 18.00 16.48 -10.16
CA VAL A 310 17.79 17.91 -9.85
C VAL A 310 18.66 18.37 -8.67
N VAL A 311 18.69 17.61 -7.57
CA VAL A 311 19.58 17.89 -6.42
C VAL A 311 21.04 17.92 -6.87
N GLY A 312 21.46 16.95 -7.69
CA GLY A 312 22.80 16.88 -8.26
C GLY A 312 23.13 18.09 -9.13
N ALA A 313 22.19 18.54 -9.97
CA ALA A 313 22.35 19.72 -10.80
C ALA A 313 22.55 20.99 -9.96
N VAL A 314 21.79 21.14 -8.86
CA VAL A 314 21.97 22.24 -7.89
C VAL A 314 23.35 22.18 -7.25
N CYS A 315 23.78 21.01 -6.76
CA CYS A 315 25.14 20.84 -6.20
C CYS A 315 26.24 21.18 -7.22
N TRP A 316 26.04 20.79 -8.48
CA TRP A 316 26.97 21.09 -9.57
C TRP A 316 27.08 22.59 -9.84
N LEU A 317 25.95 23.30 -9.90
CA LEU A 317 25.90 24.76 -10.09
C LEU A 317 26.56 25.50 -8.92
N VAL A 318 26.31 25.07 -7.68
CA VAL A 318 26.94 25.63 -6.48
C VAL A 318 28.46 25.41 -6.52
N GLY A 319 28.93 24.20 -6.82
CA GLY A 319 30.35 23.89 -6.93
C GLY A 319 31.06 24.70 -8.04
N TRP A 320 30.37 24.90 -9.17
CA TRP A 320 30.83 25.75 -10.26
C TRP A 320 30.93 27.23 -9.85
N GLY A 321 29.96 27.74 -9.11
CA GLY A 321 29.99 29.10 -8.56
C GLY A 321 31.14 29.31 -7.58
N ILE A 322 31.37 28.35 -6.68
CA ILE A 322 32.47 28.38 -5.71
C ILE A 322 33.83 28.36 -6.41
N THR A 323 34.05 27.44 -7.36
CA THR A 323 35.31 27.36 -8.11
C THR A 323 35.62 28.65 -8.86
N ARG A 324 34.62 29.29 -9.49
CA ARG A 324 34.81 30.53 -10.24
C ARG A 324 35.04 31.78 -9.37
N ARG A 325 34.26 31.95 -8.30
CA ARG A 325 34.26 33.21 -7.52
C ARG A 325 35.17 33.19 -6.30
N VAL A 326 35.32 32.02 -5.65
CA VAL A 326 35.97 31.90 -4.34
C VAL A 326 37.19 31.00 -4.37
N GLY A 327 37.28 30.08 -5.34
CA GLY A 327 38.42 29.16 -5.51
C GLY A 327 39.78 29.84 -5.72
N ALA A 328 39.78 31.13 -6.09
CA ALA A 328 40.98 31.93 -6.19
C ALA A 328 41.61 32.34 -4.85
N ARG A 329 40.83 32.31 -3.77
CA ARG A 329 41.27 32.75 -2.44
C ARG A 329 41.98 31.59 -1.71
N PRO A 330 43.10 31.84 -1.02
CA PRO A 330 43.83 30.81 -0.28
C PRO A 330 43.04 30.27 0.92
N LYS A 331 42.21 31.11 1.54
CA LYS A 331 41.32 30.75 2.64
C LYS A 331 39.90 31.25 2.37
N LEU A 332 38.90 30.51 2.83
CA LEU A 332 37.52 31.00 2.91
C LEU A 332 37.45 32.10 3.97
N SER A 333 36.66 33.15 3.71
CA SER A 333 36.39 34.15 4.75
C SER A 333 35.68 33.46 5.92
N PRO A 334 36.09 33.68 7.18
CA PRO A 334 35.40 33.14 8.34
C PRO A 334 33.91 33.46 8.33
N PHE A 335 33.54 34.65 7.86
CA PHE A 335 32.15 35.05 7.68
C PHE A 335 31.38 34.10 6.74
N PHE A 336 31.98 33.72 5.61
CA PHE A 336 31.35 32.79 4.67
C PHE A 336 31.17 31.40 5.27
N VAL A 337 32.15 30.91 6.03
CA VAL A 337 32.07 29.59 6.68
C VAL A 337 31.01 29.58 7.77
N VAL A 338 30.93 30.63 8.60
CA VAL A 338 29.88 30.77 9.62
C VAL A 338 28.49 30.82 8.98
N VAL A 339 28.31 31.60 7.90
CA VAL A 339 27.04 31.65 7.16
C VAL A 339 26.70 30.28 6.56
N ALA A 340 27.66 29.59 5.94
CA ALA A 340 27.43 28.26 5.39
C ALA A 340 27.06 27.22 6.47
N ALA A 341 27.74 27.25 7.62
CA ALA A 341 27.46 26.38 8.75
C ALA A 341 26.07 26.66 9.36
N LEU A 342 25.68 27.93 9.50
CA LEU A 342 24.34 28.33 9.95
C LEU A 342 23.26 27.91 8.94
N LEU A 343 23.51 28.08 7.64
CA LEU A 343 22.58 27.63 6.61
C LEU A 343 22.41 26.12 6.61
N LEU A 344 23.49 25.35 6.77
CA LEU A 344 23.42 23.89 6.91
C LEU A 344 22.69 23.46 8.19
N ALA A 345 22.89 24.17 9.30
CA ALA A 345 22.16 23.92 10.53
C ALA A 345 20.67 24.21 10.40
N LEU A 346 20.31 25.39 9.86
CA LEU A 346 18.92 25.77 9.62
C LEU A 346 18.27 24.83 8.62
N LEU A 347 18.97 24.46 7.54
CA LEU A 347 18.48 23.49 6.57
C LEU A 347 18.25 22.13 7.24
N GLY A 348 19.22 21.63 8.00
CA GLY A 348 19.10 20.41 8.79
C GLY A 348 17.87 20.44 9.70
N ILE A 349 17.75 21.44 10.57
CA ILE A 349 16.63 21.59 11.51
C ILE A 349 15.29 21.75 10.78
N SER A 350 15.23 22.57 9.73
CA SER A 350 13.99 22.82 9.00
C SER A 350 13.50 21.59 8.23
N LEU A 351 14.43 20.77 7.74
CA LEU A 351 14.13 19.55 7.01
C LEU A 351 13.85 18.39 7.95
N THR A 352 14.64 18.21 9.01
CA THR A 352 14.57 17.04 9.91
C THR A 352 13.73 17.23 11.15
N HIS A 353 13.39 18.47 11.50
CA HIS A 353 12.84 18.85 12.81
C HIS A 353 13.72 18.39 13.99
N ASP A 354 14.99 18.05 13.74
CA ASP A 354 15.93 17.56 14.74
C ASP A 354 17.12 18.52 14.88
N LEU A 355 17.35 18.97 16.12
CA LEU A 355 18.45 19.84 16.48
C LEU A 355 19.81 19.19 16.23
N TRP A 356 19.94 17.87 16.45
CA TRP A 356 21.21 17.16 16.31
C TRP A 356 21.69 17.09 14.87
N ALA A 357 20.77 16.83 13.93
CA ALA A 357 21.09 16.90 12.50
C ALA A 357 21.60 18.30 12.10
N GLY A 358 20.99 19.36 12.65
CA GLY A 358 21.46 20.73 12.46
C GLY A 358 22.85 20.98 13.04
N LEU A 359 23.11 20.53 14.27
CA LEU A 359 24.40 20.66 14.93
C LEU A 359 25.51 19.92 14.16
N VAL A 360 25.25 18.70 13.71
CA VAL A 360 26.20 17.93 12.88
C VAL A 360 26.50 18.67 11.57
N GLY A 361 25.49 19.23 10.92
CA GLY A 361 25.67 20.05 9.71
C GLY A 361 26.51 21.31 9.95
N ALA A 362 26.27 22.02 11.07
CA ALA A 362 27.08 23.18 11.47
C ALA A 362 28.53 22.80 11.77
N LEU A 363 28.75 21.73 12.54
CA LEU A 363 30.09 21.25 12.88
C LEU A 363 30.85 20.84 11.62
N ALA A 364 30.21 20.09 10.72
CA ALA A 364 30.78 19.71 9.43
C ALA A 364 31.10 20.95 8.57
N GLY A 365 30.26 21.98 8.59
CA GLY A 365 30.55 23.26 7.97
C GLY A 365 31.75 23.99 8.58
N ALA A 366 31.92 23.96 9.90
CA ALA A 366 33.03 24.59 10.60
C ALA A 366 34.39 23.99 10.23
N PHE A 367 34.45 22.70 9.85
CA PHE A 367 35.66 22.07 9.33
C PHE A 367 36.23 22.77 8.09
N LEU A 368 35.42 23.55 7.34
CA LEU A 368 35.90 24.34 6.21
C LEU A 368 36.84 25.49 6.61
N LEU A 369 36.93 25.85 7.90
CA LEU A 369 37.96 26.76 8.43
C LEU A 369 39.35 26.13 8.40
N VAL A 370 39.44 24.80 8.41
CA VAL A 370 40.70 24.07 8.35
C VAL A 370 41.23 24.10 6.91
N GLY A 371 42.46 24.57 6.75
CA GLY A 371 43.12 24.65 5.45
C GLY A 371 44.62 24.86 5.61
N PRO A 372 45.40 24.62 4.55
CA PRO A 372 46.85 24.75 4.59
C PRO A 372 47.26 26.21 4.80
N SER A 373 48.32 26.42 5.59
CA SER A 373 48.91 27.76 5.79
C SER A 373 49.44 28.35 4.48
N HIS A 374 49.93 27.49 3.58
CA HIS A 374 50.44 27.87 2.26
C HIS A 374 49.79 26.99 1.19
N ALA A 375 49.00 27.59 0.30
CA ALA A 375 48.41 26.90 -0.83
C ALA A 375 49.34 26.97 -2.05
N ARG A 376 49.48 25.86 -2.79
CA ARG A 376 50.22 25.85 -4.07
C ARG A 376 49.51 26.73 -5.11
N ASN A 377 50.29 27.43 -5.93
CA ASN A 377 49.75 28.26 -7.01
C ASN A 377 49.14 27.43 -8.14
N ASN A 378 49.69 26.25 -8.44
CA ASN A 378 49.15 25.38 -9.48
C ASN A 378 47.92 24.61 -8.97
N ARG A 379 46.79 24.81 -9.64
CA ARG A 379 45.49 24.25 -9.25
C ARG A 379 45.09 23.17 -10.25
N PRO A 380 45.41 21.88 -10.00
CA PRO A 380 44.95 20.83 -10.88
C PRO A 380 43.43 20.73 -10.82
N GLU A 381 42.82 20.43 -11.96
CA GLU A 381 41.39 20.13 -12.05
C GLU A 381 41.07 18.70 -11.57
N ASP A 382 42.09 17.84 -11.49
CA ASP A 382 41.96 16.48 -11.01
C ASP A 382 42.83 16.21 -9.76
N LEU A 383 42.21 15.59 -8.75
CA LEU A 383 42.83 15.26 -7.46
C LEU A 383 43.18 13.77 -7.35
N GLY A 384 43.08 13.04 -8.45
CA GLY A 384 43.41 11.62 -8.56
C GLY A 384 42.22 10.67 -8.35
N PRO A 385 42.44 9.36 -8.60
CA PRO A 385 41.38 8.36 -8.65
C PRO A 385 40.75 8.08 -7.28
N LEU A 386 41.52 8.11 -6.19
CA LEU A 386 40.99 7.91 -4.84
C LEU A 386 39.99 9.00 -4.43
N PHE A 387 40.26 10.25 -4.80
CA PHE A 387 39.32 11.34 -4.58
C PHE A 387 38.05 11.12 -5.41
N ALA A 388 38.18 10.77 -6.69
CA ALA A 388 37.02 10.49 -7.54
C ALA A 388 36.17 9.33 -6.97
N PHE A 389 36.80 8.24 -6.54
CA PHE A 389 36.12 7.10 -5.91
C PHE A 389 35.35 7.50 -4.65
N LEU A 390 35.98 8.25 -3.72
CA LEU A 390 35.32 8.75 -2.52
C LEU A 390 34.08 9.56 -2.86
N ILE A 391 34.19 10.47 -3.83
CA ILE A 391 33.08 11.33 -4.25
C ILE A 391 31.96 10.50 -4.91
N ILE A 392 32.28 9.46 -5.68
CA ILE A 392 31.28 8.54 -6.26
C ILE A 392 30.54 7.80 -5.16
N VAL A 393 31.24 7.27 -4.15
CA VAL A 393 30.60 6.55 -3.02
C VAL A 393 29.67 7.49 -2.25
N ILE A 394 30.11 8.71 -1.94
CA ILE A 394 29.27 9.71 -1.27
C ILE A 394 28.06 10.08 -2.15
N ALA A 395 28.26 10.27 -3.46
CA ALA A 395 27.18 10.57 -4.39
C ALA A 395 26.16 9.43 -4.47
N ALA A 396 26.60 8.17 -4.48
CA ALA A 396 25.72 7.00 -4.49
C ALA A 396 24.91 6.90 -3.19
N MET A 397 25.55 7.01 -2.02
CA MET A 397 24.85 6.98 -0.73
C MET A 397 23.86 8.14 -0.57
N CYS A 398 24.27 9.36 -0.96
CA CYS A 398 23.39 10.52 -0.94
C CYS A 398 22.22 10.37 -1.92
N GLY A 399 22.49 9.88 -3.15
CA GLY A 399 21.47 9.62 -4.16
C GLY A 399 20.45 8.57 -3.71
N LEU A 400 20.89 7.49 -3.06
CA LEU A 400 20.00 6.48 -2.48
C LEU A 400 19.14 7.05 -1.35
N ALA A 401 19.72 7.83 -0.43
CA ALA A 401 18.97 8.43 0.68
C ALA A 401 17.95 9.47 0.19
N VAL A 402 18.34 10.33 -0.76
CA VAL A 402 17.45 11.31 -1.41
C VAL A 402 16.36 10.60 -2.22
N GLY A 403 16.69 9.52 -2.93
CA GLY A 403 15.74 8.72 -3.68
C GLY A 403 14.73 7.99 -2.79
N ALA A 404 15.19 7.42 -1.68
CA ALA A 404 14.32 6.79 -0.69
C ALA A 404 13.36 7.81 -0.05
N TYR A 405 13.86 9.00 0.29
CA TYR A 405 13.02 10.12 0.76
C TYR A 405 11.98 10.54 -0.30
N ALA A 406 12.40 10.64 -1.56
CA ALA A 406 11.50 10.94 -2.68
C ALA A 406 10.40 9.89 -2.86
N THR A 407 10.74 8.61 -2.70
CA THR A 407 9.76 7.51 -2.73
C THR A 407 8.80 7.59 -1.55
N SER A 408 9.29 7.86 -0.34
CA SER A 408 8.44 7.93 0.85
C SER A 408 7.50 9.14 0.90
N ARG A 409 7.83 10.19 0.16
CA ARG A 409 6.97 11.39 0.00
C ARG A 409 6.08 11.35 -1.23
N SER A 410 6.27 10.37 -2.11
CA SER A 410 5.42 10.17 -3.27
C SER A 410 3.99 9.75 -2.87
N VAL A 411 3.04 9.96 -3.77
CA VAL A 411 1.64 9.57 -3.56
C VAL A 411 1.51 8.06 -3.28
N ALA A 412 2.22 7.23 -4.06
CA ALA A 412 2.20 5.77 -3.90
C ALA A 412 2.81 5.32 -2.56
N GLY A 413 3.93 5.92 -2.15
CA GLY A 413 4.58 5.62 -0.88
C GLY A 413 3.71 6.00 0.32
N VAL A 414 3.10 7.19 0.29
CA VAL A 414 2.18 7.64 1.35
C VAL A 414 0.95 6.73 1.45
N ALA A 415 0.44 6.22 0.32
CA ALA A 415 -0.73 5.34 0.29
C ALA A 415 -0.44 3.92 0.82
N LEU A 416 0.70 3.33 0.44
CA LEU A 416 0.96 1.89 0.66
C LEU A 416 1.93 1.56 1.80
N PHE A 417 2.81 2.48 2.22
CA PHE A 417 3.73 2.17 3.32
C PHE A 417 3.06 1.80 4.65
N PRO A 418 1.89 2.36 5.02
CA PRO A 418 1.14 1.89 6.18
C PRO A 418 0.71 0.41 6.08
N SER A 419 0.34 -0.08 4.89
CA SER A 419 -0.11 -1.47 4.70
C SER A 419 1.03 -2.48 4.55
N LEU A 420 2.23 -1.99 4.21
CA LEU A 420 3.45 -2.80 4.06
C LEU A 420 4.20 -3.05 5.38
N SER A 421 3.63 -2.68 6.53
CA SER A 421 4.28 -2.80 7.85
C SER A 421 5.66 -2.12 7.93
N VAL A 422 5.92 -1.15 7.05
CA VAL A 422 7.13 -0.33 7.13
C VAL A 422 7.02 0.48 8.42
N PRO A 423 8.09 0.62 9.24
CA PRO A 423 8.02 1.47 10.42
C PRO A 423 7.78 2.93 10.02
N THR A 424 6.97 3.65 10.81
CA THR A 424 6.67 5.08 10.60
C THR A 424 7.93 5.94 10.50
N ASP A 425 9.04 5.51 11.07
CA ASP A 425 10.30 6.24 10.99
C ASP A 425 10.91 6.27 9.59
N TYR A 426 10.49 5.40 8.67
CA TYR A 426 10.97 5.35 7.29
C TYR A 426 10.04 6.02 6.28
N TYR A 427 8.81 6.38 6.68
CA TYR A 427 7.86 7.08 5.81
C TYR A 427 7.18 8.25 6.51
N ASN A 428 6.94 9.34 5.78
CA ASN A 428 6.38 10.57 6.34
C ASN A 428 7.25 11.26 7.42
N THR A 429 8.46 10.77 7.67
CA THR A 429 9.48 11.43 8.50
C THR A 429 10.64 11.93 7.64
N PRO A 430 11.41 12.91 8.14
CA PRO A 430 12.58 13.42 7.43
C PRO A 430 13.87 12.64 7.73
N LEU A 431 13.78 11.46 8.35
CA LEU A 431 14.95 10.64 8.72
C LEU A 431 15.86 10.37 7.52
N LEU A 432 15.29 9.95 6.39
CA LEU A 432 16.04 9.64 5.15
C LEU A 432 16.75 10.87 4.57
N LEU A 433 16.15 12.06 4.74
CA LEU A 433 16.76 13.32 4.34
C LEU A 433 17.88 13.73 5.29
N GLY A 434 17.72 13.48 6.59
CA GLY A 434 18.79 13.59 7.59
C GLY A 434 19.97 12.69 7.26
N LEU A 435 19.72 11.44 6.85
CA LEU A 435 20.76 10.52 6.41
C LEU A 435 21.49 11.04 5.15
N ALA A 436 20.77 11.59 4.18
CA ALA A 436 21.37 12.27 3.03
C ALA A 436 22.26 13.46 3.46
N ALA A 437 21.81 14.26 4.43
CA ALA A 437 22.59 15.37 4.98
C ALA A 437 23.85 14.90 5.72
N ILE A 438 23.81 13.76 6.42
CA ILE A 438 24.99 13.15 7.04
C ILE A 438 25.98 12.72 5.96
N PHE A 439 25.54 12.01 4.92
CA PHE A 439 26.42 11.63 3.81
C PHE A 439 27.03 12.84 3.10
N PHE A 440 26.24 13.90 2.91
CA PHE A 440 26.74 15.16 2.39
C PHE A 440 27.74 15.83 3.34
N SER A 441 27.54 15.74 4.65
CA SER A 441 28.47 16.28 5.65
C SER A 441 29.83 15.59 5.65
N LEU A 442 29.89 14.29 5.32
CA LEU A 442 31.16 13.58 5.12
C LEU A 442 32.02 14.23 4.02
N LEU A 443 31.38 14.82 2.99
CA LEU A 443 32.09 15.61 1.97
C LEU A 443 32.80 16.81 2.60
N LEU A 444 32.12 17.53 3.48
CA LEU A 444 32.64 18.74 4.13
C LEU A 444 33.80 18.44 5.08
N VAL A 445 33.85 17.24 5.64
CA VAL A 445 34.98 16.76 6.45
C VAL A 445 36.14 16.28 5.57
N ALA A 446 35.85 15.59 4.47
CA ALA A 446 36.88 15.09 3.55
C ALA A 446 37.61 16.22 2.81
N VAL A 447 36.91 17.29 2.44
CA VAL A 447 37.47 18.40 1.66
C VAL A 447 38.68 19.07 2.35
N PRO A 448 38.63 19.48 3.63
CA PRO A 448 39.78 20.01 4.37
C PRO A 448 40.95 19.04 4.47
N LEU A 449 40.68 17.74 4.68
CA LEU A 449 41.73 16.72 4.75
C LEU A 449 42.51 16.63 3.43
N TRP A 450 41.81 16.58 2.30
CA TRP A 450 42.44 16.58 0.98
C TRP A 450 43.14 17.90 0.68
N SER A 451 42.57 19.02 1.11
CA SER A 451 43.17 20.36 1.00
C SER A 451 44.50 20.45 1.74
N LEU A 452 44.60 19.88 2.95
CA LEU A 452 45.85 19.81 3.73
C LEU A 452 46.90 18.94 3.05
N VAL A 453 46.54 17.70 2.67
CA VAL A 453 47.45 16.73 2.06
C VAL A 453 48.00 17.25 0.72
N GLN A 454 47.15 17.83 -0.11
CA GLN A 454 47.53 18.34 -1.44
C GLN A 454 48.01 19.81 -1.43
N ARG A 455 48.04 20.44 -0.25
CA ARG A 455 48.35 21.88 -0.05
C ARG A 455 47.56 22.79 -1.00
N LEU A 456 46.26 22.53 -1.18
CA LEU A 456 45.36 23.30 -2.02
C LEU A 456 44.41 24.18 -1.20
N SER A 457 43.88 25.26 -1.76
CA SER A 457 42.82 26.04 -1.10
C SER A 457 41.59 25.16 -0.81
N THR A 458 41.09 25.20 0.43
CA THR A 458 39.87 24.49 0.85
C THR A 458 38.67 24.87 -0.03
N ALA A 459 38.58 26.14 -0.45
CA ALA A 459 37.53 26.61 -1.35
C ALA A 459 37.59 25.95 -2.74
N HIS A 460 38.80 25.77 -3.26
CA HIS A 460 39.02 25.12 -4.56
C HIS A 460 38.65 23.64 -4.51
N VAL A 461 39.10 22.94 -3.46
CA VAL A 461 38.78 21.51 -3.25
C VAL A 461 37.29 21.32 -3.01
N LEU A 462 36.64 22.18 -2.21
CA LEU A 462 35.19 22.14 -1.97
C LEU A 462 34.40 22.28 -3.26
N GLY A 463 34.72 23.30 -4.07
CA GLY A 463 34.00 23.54 -5.31
C GLY A 463 34.23 22.42 -6.34
N LEU A 464 35.43 21.83 -6.39
CA LEU A 464 35.70 20.62 -7.20
C LEU A 464 34.90 19.41 -6.70
N ALA A 465 34.85 19.19 -5.39
CA ALA A 465 34.14 18.09 -4.75
C ALA A 465 32.63 18.18 -5.05
N LEU A 466 32.02 19.34 -4.81
CA LEU A 466 30.60 19.60 -5.09
C LEU A 466 30.27 19.50 -6.58
N ARG A 467 31.17 19.98 -7.45
CA ARG A 467 31.00 19.87 -8.89
C ARG A 467 31.08 18.42 -9.36
N LYS A 468 32.03 17.61 -8.87
CA LYS A 468 32.12 16.18 -9.21
C LYS A 468 30.94 15.39 -8.64
N LEU A 469 30.60 15.60 -7.37
CA LEU A 469 29.43 14.98 -6.72
C LEU A 469 28.15 15.30 -7.49
N GLY A 470 27.90 16.58 -7.74
CA GLY A 470 26.73 17.03 -8.47
C GLY A 470 26.67 16.49 -9.90
N ALA A 471 27.82 16.40 -10.59
CA ALA A 471 27.87 15.80 -11.93
C ALA A 471 27.58 14.30 -11.90
N TYR A 472 28.16 13.53 -10.98
CA TYR A 472 27.90 12.09 -10.87
C TYR A 472 26.44 11.82 -10.52
N LEU A 473 25.88 12.59 -9.59
CA LEU A 473 24.51 12.43 -9.15
C LEU A 473 23.52 12.89 -10.26
N ALA A 474 23.76 14.03 -10.91
CA ALA A 474 22.94 14.52 -12.02
C ALA A 474 22.97 13.57 -13.23
N ILE A 475 24.16 13.25 -13.75
CA ILE A 475 24.31 12.43 -14.95
C ILE A 475 23.90 10.99 -14.66
N GLY A 476 24.40 10.42 -13.56
CA GLY A 476 24.09 9.05 -13.16
C GLY A 476 22.60 8.84 -12.95
N ALA A 477 21.93 9.73 -12.20
CA ALA A 477 20.50 9.58 -11.95
C ALA A 477 19.65 9.92 -13.19
N THR A 478 20.10 10.83 -14.08
CA THR A 478 19.42 11.06 -15.37
C THR A 478 19.49 9.84 -16.28
N VAL A 479 20.68 9.25 -16.42
CA VAL A 479 20.89 7.99 -17.16
C VAL A 479 19.99 6.91 -16.58
N LEU A 480 20.02 6.75 -15.25
CA LEU A 480 19.19 5.79 -14.53
C LEU A 480 17.70 5.99 -14.81
N GLY A 481 17.20 7.23 -14.71
CA GLY A 481 15.81 7.57 -14.99
C GLY A 481 15.40 7.31 -16.45
N ILE A 482 16.27 7.59 -17.42
CA ILE A 482 15.98 7.32 -18.84
C ILE A 482 15.88 5.83 -19.13
N PHE A 483 16.81 5.02 -18.62
CA PHE A 483 16.82 3.58 -18.86
C PHE A 483 15.75 2.84 -18.06
N LEU A 484 15.48 3.28 -16.83
CA LEU A 484 14.54 2.60 -15.94
C LEU A 484 13.11 3.09 -16.09
N GLY A 485 12.85 4.20 -16.79
CA GLY A 485 11.50 4.65 -17.14
C GLY A 485 10.70 3.59 -17.91
N PRO A 486 11.19 3.07 -19.05
CA PRO A 486 10.50 1.99 -19.77
C PRO A 486 10.31 0.71 -18.94
N VAL A 487 11.31 0.36 -18.12
CA VAL A 487 11.24 -0.81 -17.22
C VAL A 487 10.15 -0.61 -16.17
N ALA A 488 10.07 0.58 -15.56
CA ALA A 488 9.05 0.95 -14.59
C ALA A 488 7.63 0.85 -15.19
N VAL A 489 7.43 1.35 -16.42
CA VAL A 489 6.15 1.23 -17.13
C VAL A 489 5.79 -0.23 -17.41
N TYR A 490 6.77 -1.05 -17.81
CA TYR A 490 6.54 -2.48 -18.06
C TYR A 490 6.16 -3.22 -16.77
N MET A 491 6.91 -2.99 -15.69
CA MET A 491 6.65 -3.58 -14.37
C MET A 491 5.29 -3.16 -13.83
N ASP A 492 4.94 -1.86 -13.91
CA ASP A 492 3.63 -1.35 -13.48
C ASP A 492 2.48 -2.03 -14.23
N ARG A 493 2.60 -2.25 -15.54
CA ARG A 493 1.59 -3.00 -16.30
C ARG A 493 1.45 -4.44 -15.82
N SER A 494 2.58 -5.12 -15.59
CA SER A 494 2.57 -6.50 -15.09
C SER A 494 1.92 -6.60 -13.71
N PHE A 495 2.31 -5.73 -12.77
CA PHE A 495 1.71 -5.68 -11.44
C PHE A 495 0.23 -5.29 -11.51
N SER A 496 -0.12 -4.32 -12.35
CA SER A 496 -1.51 -3.90 -12.52
C SER A 496 -2.38 -5.02 -13.06
N GLN A 497 -1.87 -5.93 -13.90
CA GLN A 497 -2.65 -7.06 -14.39
C GLN A 497 -2.96 -8.03 -13.24
N THR A 498 -1.92 -8.49 -12.53
CA THR A 498 -2.06 -9.43 -11.41
C THR A 498 -2.94 -8.86 -10.30
N LEU A 499 -2.69 -7.60 -9.89
CA LEU A 499 -3.51 -6.94 -8.88
C LEU A 499 -4.96 -6.74 -9.31
N ASN A 500 -5.21 -6.53 -10.61
CA ASN A 500 -6.57 -6.41 -11.11
C ASN A 500 -7.32 -7.74 -11.05
N GLU A 501 -6.65 -8.85 -11.37
CA GLU A 501 -7.22 -10.20 -11.23
C GLU A 501 -7.55 -10.51 -9.76
N LEU A 502 -6.64 -10.17 -8.84
CA LEU A 502 -6.85 -10.32 -7.39
C LEU A 502 -8.01 -9.47 -6.87
N VAL A 503 -8.07 -8.19 -7.27
CA VAL A 503 -9.19 -7.30 -6.89
C VAL A 503 -10.51 -7.79 -7.45
N LEU A 504 -10.56 -8.29 -8.69
CA LEU A 504 -11.81 -8.75 -9.30
C LEU A 504 -12.31 -10.06 -8.67
N ASN A 505 -11.43 -11.03 -8.45
CA ASN A 505 -11.80 -12.32 -7.89
C ASN A 505 -10.57 -13.10 -7.38
N GLU A 506 -10.14 -12.79 -6.16
CA GLU A 506 -8.97 -13.40 -5.52
C GLU A 506 -9.02 -14.94 -5.51
N PRO A 507 -10.12 -15.62 -5.13
CA PRO A 507 -10.19 -17.08 -5.19
C PRO A 507 -9.93 -17.67 -6.57
N VAL A 508 -10.47 -17.04 -7.63
CA VAL A 508 -10.28 -17.53 -9.01
C VAL A 508 -8.83 -17.37 -9.46
N TYR A 509 -8.17 -16.28 -9.05
CA TYR A 509 -6.75 -16.09 -9.35
C TYR A 509 -5.91 -17.28 -8.84
N TYR A 510 -6.10 -17.69 -7.58
CA TYR A 510 -5.37 -18.81 -7.02
C TYR A 510 -5.72 -20.14 -7.68
N ILE A 511 -6.99 -20.40 -8.01
CA ILE A 511 -7.40 -21.64 -8.70
C ILE A 511 -6.77 -21.77 -10.09
N VAL A 512 -6.60 -20.66 -10.81
CA VAL A 512 -6.03 -20.68 -12.18
C VAL A 512 -4.50 -20.81 -12.18
N HIS A 513 -3.84 -20.33 -11.12
CA HIS A 513 -2.38 -20.23 -11.05
C HIS A 513 -1.72 -21.20 -10.06
N SER A 514 -2.50 -22.00 -9.30
CA SER A 514 -2.03 -23.15 -8.52
C SER A 514 -1.92 -24.39 -9.39
#